data_AF-A0A929YAR4-F1
#
_entry.id   AF-A0A929YAR4-F1
#
_cell.length_a   1.000
_cell.length_b   1.000
_cell.length_c   1.000
_cell.angle_alpha   90.00
_cell.angle_beta   90.00
_cell.angle_gamma   90.00
#
_symmetry.space_group_name_H-M   'P 1'
#
loop_
_entity.id
_entity.type
_entity.pdbx_description
1 polymer ?
#
loop_
_entity_poly.entity_id
_entity_poly.type
_entity_poly.pdbx_seq_one_letter_code
_entity_poly.pdbx_strand_id
1 'polypeptide(L)' 'MFQQLEDLVRKYEDITRELSEPGVAADQNRFRTLMKTQSDLQELVTEYG' A
#
# COMPACT_ATOMS: atom_id res chain seq x y z
N MET A 1 1.84 18.08 9.52
CA MET A 1 2.41 17.88 8.17
C MET A 1 3.46 16.76 8.11
N PHE A 2 4.06 16.30 9.23
CA PHE A 2 4.93 15.10 9.22
C PHE A 2 4.19 13.80 9.62
N GLN A 3 3.30 13.86 10.62
CA GLN A 3 2.52 12.71 11.10
C GLN A 3 1.65 12.04 10.02
N GLN A 4 1.07 12.83 9.12
CA GLN A 4 0.22 12.30 8.04
C GLN A 4 1.04 11.57 6.97
N LEU A 5 2.28 11.98 6.72
CA LEU A 5 3.20 11.28 5.83
C LEU A 5 3.70 9.98 6.47
N GLU A 6 4.03 9.99 7.78
CA GLU A 6 4.36 8.76 8.52
C GLU A 6 3.23 7.74 8.51
N ASP A 7 1.98 8.18 8.71
CA ASP A 7 0.81 7.30 8.65
C ASP A 7 0.61 6.72 7.23
N LEU A 8 0.90 7.52 6.19
CA LEU A 8 0.82 7.09 4.79
C LEU A 8 1.91 6.06 4.46
N VAL A 9 3.14 6.31 4.90
CA VAL A 9 4.28 5.40 4.73
C VAL A 9 4.02 4.07 5.46
N ARG A 10 3.50 4.10 6.69
CA ARG A 10 3.12 2.87 7.42
C ARG A 10 2.08 2.06 6.66
N LYS A 11 1.03 2.70 6.15
CA LYS A 11 0.01 2.01 5.34
C LYS A 11 0.59 1.37 4.09
N TYR A 12 1.51 2.07 3.42
CA TYR A 12 2.19 1.54 2.24
C TYR A 12 3.04 0.30 2.57
N GLU A 13 3.80 0.34 3.67
CA GLU A 13 4.59 -0.80 4.16
C GLU A 13 3.69 -1.99 4.53
N ASP A 14 2.59 -1.75 5.24
CA ASP A 14 1.63 -2.81 5.61
C ASP A 14 1.04 -3.50 4.38
N ILE A 15 0.60 -2.73 3.38
CA ILE A 15 0.04 -3.28 2.13
C ILE A 15 1.11 -4.05 1.33
N THR A 16 2.34 -3.53 1.28
CA THR A 16 3.46 -4.18 0.57
C THR A 16 3.81 -5.52 1.22
N ARG A 17 3.77 -5.57 2.56
CA ARG A 17 3.96 -6.80 3.32
C ARG A 17 2.82 -7.79 3.07
N GLU A 18 1.58 -7.33 3.07
CA GLU A 18 0.40 -8.16 2.80
C GLU A 18 0.42 -8.72 1.36
N LEU A 19 0.82 -7.93 0.36
CA LEU A 19 1.02 -8.38 -1.02
C LEU A 19 2.11 -9.45 -1.17
N SER A 20 3.08 -9.47 -0.24
CA SER A 20 4.14 -10.47 -0.21
C SER A 20 3.69 -11.79 0.43
N GLU A 21 2.50 -11.84 1.04
CA GLU A 21 1.98 -13.06 1.63
C GLU A 21 1.44 -14.01 0.54
N PRO A 22 1.89 -15.27 0.49
CA PRO A 22 1.49 -16.23 -0.55
C PRO A 22 -0.02 -16.52 -0.54
N GLY A 23 -0.69 -16.39 0.60
CA GLY A 23 -2.15 -16.52 0.70
C GLY A 23 -2.91 -15.39 -0.01
N VAL A 24 -2.33 -14.18 -0.05
CA VAL A 24 -2.88 -13.01 -0.72
C VAL A 24 -2.62 -13.10 -2.22
N ALA A 25 -1.43 -13.54 -2.63
CA ALA A 25 -1.13 -13.81 -4.03
C ALA A 25 -2.04 -14.90 -4.64
N ALA A 26 -2.52 -15.84 -3.81
CA ALA A 26 -3.49 -16.86 -4.23
C ALA A 26 -4.92 -16.30 -4.44
N ASP A 27 -5.28 -15.21 -3.77
CA ASP A 27 -6.56 -14.51 -3.96
C ASP A 27 -6.40 -13.34 -4.94
N GLN A 28 -6.70 -13.59 -6.22
CA GLN A 28 -6.58 -12.57 -7.27
C GLN A 28 -7.39 -11.28 -6.99
N ASN A 29 -8.55 -11.37 -6.33
CA ASN A 29 -9.37 -10.20 -6.06
C ASN A 29 -8.73 -9.33 -4.96
N ARG A 30 -8.24 -9.99 -3.90
CA ARG A 30 -7.52 -9.31 -2.83
C ARG A 30 -6.19 -8.73 -3.31
N PHE A 31 -5.43 -9.49 -4.09
CA PHE A 31 -4.18 -9.04 -4.70
C PHE A 31 -4.39 -7.79 -5.57
N ARG A 32 -5.40 -7.79 -6.46
CA ARG A 32 -5.72 -6.62 -7.30
C ARG A 32 -6.13 -5.40 -6.49
N THR A 33 -6.91 -5.62 -5.42
CA THR A 33 -7.35 -4.53 -4.53
C THR A 33 -6.14 -3.90 -3.84
N LEU A 34 -5.27 -4.71 -3.25
CA LEU A 34 -4.07 -4.25 -2.54
C LEU A 34 -3.07 -3.57 -3.48
N MET A 35 -2.85 -4.11 -4.68
CA MET A 35 -2.00 -3.47 -5.70
C MET A 35 -2.51 -2.08 -6.08
N LYS A 36 -3.84 -1.92 -6.23
CA LYS A 36 -4.42 -0.62 -6.53
C LYS A 36 -4.24 0.35 -5.37
N THR A 37 -4.51 -0.09 -4.14
CA THR A 37 -4.30 0.75 -2.94
C THR A 37 -2.84 1.14 -2.75
N GLN A 38 -1.90 0.23 -3.02
CA GLN A 38 -0.47 0.53 -2.99
C GLN A 38 -0.10 1.63 -4.01
N SER A 39 -0.61 1.52 -5.24
CA SER A 39 -0.37 2.51 -6.31
C SER A 39 -0.94 3.88 -5.95
N ASP A 40 -2.18 3.92 -5.45
CA ASP A 40 -2.84 5.17 -5.04
C ASP A 40 -2.07 5.84 -3.88
N LEU A 41 -1.55 5.06 -2.93
CA LEU A 41 -0.72 5.57 -1.83
C LEU A 41 0.65 6.06 -2.31
N GLN A 42 1.26 5.38 -3.28
CA GLN A 42 2.55 5.79 -3.82
C GLN A 42 2.46 7.14 -4.54
N GLU A 43 1.39 7.37 -5.31
CA GLU A 43 1.11 8.66 -5.91
C GLU A 43 0.93 9.76 -4.85
N LEU A 44 0.18 9.48 -3.78
CA LEU A 44 -0.01 10.44 -2.68
C LEU A 44 1.31 10.78 -1.97
N VAL A 45 2.16 9.79 -1.66
CA VAL A 45 3.47 10.05 -1.03
C VAL A 45 4.35 10.91 -1.96
N THR A 46 4.28 10.70 -3.27
CA THR A 46 5.08 11.44 -4.25
C THR A 46 4.56 12.86 -4.47
N GLU A 47 3.23 13.06 -4.44
CA GLU A 47 2.60 14.36 -4.61
C GLU A 47 2.79 15.27 -3.39
N TYR A 48 2.86 14.70 -2.19
CA TYR A 48 2.99 15.43 -0.92
C TYR A 48 4.40 15.42 -0.30
N GLY A 49 5.35 14.69 -0.90
CA GLY A 49 6.75 14.55 -0.44
C GLY A 49 7.71 15.47 -1.18
#